data_AF-A0A846PH90-F1
#
_entry.id   AF-A0A846PH90-F1
#
_cell.length_a   1.000
_cell.length_b   1.000
_cell.length_c   1.000
_cell.angle_alpha   90.00
_cell.angle_beta   90.00
_cell.angle_gamma   90.00
#
_symmetry.space_group_name_H-M   'P 1'
#
loop_
_entity.id
_entity.type
_entity.pdbx_description
1 polymer ?
#
loop_
_entity_poly.entity_id
_entity_poly.type
_entity_poly.pdbx_seq_one_letter_code
_entity_poly.pdbx_strand_id
1 'polypeptide(L)'
;MATDLLPEFFLFLGVDFFVALALITCVMDHFRRTIPYLYEAAAIFGYVNLLMSREFMADFGEYMRFSYCFLYLALALANITGVNVHLLISKKSWGGAKVFACCITFPTLLISTFFFSIYGKDMSQILTAALLSSAMVLGVGIAFLVGREKGMNWIGGR
;
A
#
# COMPACT_ATOMS: atom_id res chain seq x y z
N MET A 1 4.15 -21.61 -20.61
CA MET A 1 4.07 -21.93 -19.17
C MET A 1 3.52 -20.70 -18.46
N ALA A 2 2.23 -20.68 -18.15
CA ALA A 2 1.72 -19.69 -17.21
C ALA A 2 2.19 -20.15 -15.83
N THR A 3 3.02 -19.35 -15.17
CA THR A 3 3.31 -19.54 -13.76
C THR A 3 2.04 -19.22 -13.00
N ASP A 4 1.34 -20.22 -12.47
CA ASP A 4 0.19 -20.02 -11.60
C ASP A 4 0.68 -19.32 -10.33
N LEU A 5 0.51 -18.00 -10.29
CA LEU A 5 0.87 -17.20 -9.13
C LEU A 5 -0.09 -17.57 -8.00
N LEU A 6 0.46 -17.99 -6.86
CA LEU A 6 -0.33 -18.32 -5.68
C LEU A 6 -0.88 -17.05 -5.01
N PRO A 7 -2.16 -17.01 -4.57
CA PRO A 7 -2.72 -15.84 -3.90
C PRO A 7 -1.98 -15.45 -2.61
N GLU A 8 -1.31 -16.41 -1.96
CA GLU A 8 -0.44 -16.24 -0.78
C GLU A 8 0.71 -15.27 -1.04
N PHE A 9 1.13 -15.11 -2.30
CA PHE A 9 2.12 -14.13 -2.68
C PHE A 9 1.67 -12.70 -2.36
N PHE A 10 0.38 -12.37 -2.52
CA PHE A 10 -0.14 -11.05 -2.17
C PHE A 10 -0.12 -10.80 -0.66
N LEU A 11 -0.36 -11.85 0.13
CA LEU A 11 -0.27 -11.77 1.59
C LEU A 11 1.18 -11.54 2.03
N PHE A 12 2.14 -12.27 1.43
CA PHE A 12 3.56 -12.08 1.65
C PHE A 12 4.02 -10.65 1.29
N LEU A 13 3.62 -10.16 0.12
CA LEU A 13 3.89 -8.78 -0.33
C LEU A 13 3.34 -7.75 0.66
N GLY A 14 2.14 -7.98 1.22
CA GLY A 14 1.55 -7.13 2.25
C GLY A 14 2.36 -7.12 3.56
N VAL A 15 2.90 -8.28 3.98
CA VAL A 15 3.79 -8.37 5.15
C VAL A 15 5.06 -7.55 4.93
N ASP A 16 5.71 -7.70 3.76
CA ASP A 16 6.90 -6.92 3.41
C ASP A 16 6.64 -5.42 3.46
N PHE A 17 5.46 -4.98 2.98
CA PHE A 17 5.07 -3.57 3.06
C PHE A 17 4.86 -3.07 4.49
N PHE A 18 4.31 -3.89 5.38
CA PHE A 18 4.19 -3.53 6.80
C PHE A 18 5.56 -3.43 7.48
N VAL A 19 6.49 -4.34 7.19
CA VAL A 19 7.86 -4.26 7.68
C VAL A 19 8.56 -3.01 7.15
N ALA A 20 8.41 -2.72 5.85
CA ALA A 20 8.96 -1.50 5.25
C ALA A 20 8.38 -0.25 5.92
N LEU A 21 7.07 -0.20 6.17
CA LEU A 21 6.43 0.89 6.89
C LEU A 21 6.94 1.05 8.32
N ALA A 22 7.15 -0.04 9.06
CA ALA A 22 7.72 0.00 10.40
C ALA A 22 9.14 0.61 10.38
N LEU A 23 9.98 0.19 9.44
CA LEU A 23 11.33 0.74 9.28
C LEU A 23 11.31 2.20 8.87
N ILE A 24 10.50 2.57 7.88
CA ILE A 24 10.44 3.96 7.40
C ILE A 24 9.87 4.88 8.48
N THR A 25 8.84 4.46 9.21
CA THR A 25 8.30 5.25 10.34
C THR A 25 9.27 5.34 11.52
N CYS A 26 10.16 4.36 11.69
CA CYS A 26 11.25 4.45 12.67
C CYS A 26 12.37 5.42 12.22
N VAL A 27 12.72 5.42 10.93
CA VAL A 27 13.72 6.34 10.35
C VAL A 27 13.21 7.77 10.31
N MET A 28 11.93 7.94 10.00
CA MET A 28 11.25 9.22 10.08
C MET A 28 10.91 9.49 11.55
N ASP A 29 11.88 10.04 12.30
CA ASP A 29 11.80 10.46 13.73
C ASP A 29 10.64 11.45 14.06
N HIS A 30 9.75 11.69 13.10
CA HIS A 30 8.51 12.45 13.22
C HIS A 30 7.35 11.66 13.84
N PHE A 31 7.41 10.32 13.85
CA PHE A 31 6.32 9.49 14.33
C PHE A 31 6.51 9.09 15.80
N ARG A 32 5.39 9.03 16.54
CA ARG A 32 5.42 8.56 17.93
C ARG A 32 5.90 7.11 17.93
N ARG A 33 6.82 6.77 18.85
CA ARG A 33 7.43 5.43 18.97
C ARG A 33 6.43 4.27 18.92
N THR A 34 5.18 4.48 19.28
CA THR A 34 4.10 3.47 19.23
C THR A 34 3.73 3.01 17.81
N ILE A 35 3.83 3.89 16.81
CA ILE A 35 3.39 3.60 15.43
C ILE A 35 4.21 2.47 14.77
N PRO A 36 5.56 2.47 14.79
CA PRO A 36 6.33 1.39 14.19
C PRO A 36 6.05 0.02 14.84
N TYR A 37 5.86 -0.03 16.17
CA TYR A 37 5.47 -1.28 16.86
C TYR A 37 4.11 -1.81 16.40
N LEU A 38 3.18 -0.93 16.04
CA LEU A 38 1.87 -1.34 15.53
C LEU A 38 2.01 -2.01 14.16
N TYR A 39 2.87 -1.48 13.29
CA TYR A 39 3.15 -2.07 11.97
C TYR A 39 3.96 -3.36 12.07
N GLU A 40 4.87 -3.46 13.04
CA GLU A 40 5.58 -4.70 13.33
C GLU A 40 4.61 -5.79 13.84
N ALA A 41 3.70 -5.45 14.75
CA ALA A 41 2.65 -6.36 15.21
C ALA A 41 1.75 -6.81 14.04
N ALA A 42 1.40 -5.89 13.13
CA ALA A 42 0.68 -6.23 11.91
C ALA A 42 1.47 -7.21 11.05
N ALA A 43 2.77 -6.97 10.82
CA ALA A 43 3.63 -7.89 10.07
C ALA A 43 3.70 -9.29 10.70
N ILE A 44 3.84 -9.38 12.02
CA ILE A 44 3.80 -10.65 12.76
C ILE A 44 2.45 -11.34 12.55
N PHE A 45 1.33 -10.62 12.66
CA PHE A 45 0.00 -11.17 12.44
C PHE A 45 -0.19 -11.68 11.01
N GLY A 46 0.30 -10.94 10.01
CA GLY A 46 0.31 -11.40 8.62
C GLY A 46 1.17 -12.64 8.40
N TYR A 47 2.32 -12.73 9.06
CA TYR A 47 3.17 -13.92 8.99
C TYR A 47 2.52 -15.14 9.65
N VAL A 48 1.89 -14.97 10.82
CA VAL A 48 1.09 -16.01 11.48
C VAL A 48 -0.05 -16.46 10.57
N ASN A 49 -0.74 -15.54 9.89
CA ASN A 49 -1.76 -15.88 8.92
C ASN A 49 -1.20 -16.68 7.72
N LEU A 50 0.03 -16.41 7.30
CA LEU A 50 0.69 -17.17 6.24
C LEU A 50 1.04 -18.59 6.70
N LEU A 51 1.45 -18.77 7.96
CA LEU A 51 1.65 -20.10 8.53
C LEU A 51 0.34 -20.86 8.69
N MET A 52 -0.71 -20.17 9.16
CA MET A 52 -2.03 -20.76 9.35
C MET A 52 -2.69 -21.10 8.00
N SER A 53 -2.42 -20.33 6.94
CA SER A 53 -3.02 -20.56 5.63
C SER A 53 -2.64 -21.92 5.04
N ARG A 54 -1.48 -22.49 5.40
CA ARG A 54 -1.12 -23.88 5.05
C ARG A 54 -2.08 -24.92 5.60
N GLU A 55 -2.50 -24.76 6.86
CA GLU A 55 -3.42 -25.69 7.52
C GLU A 55 -4.87 -25.44 7.07
N PHE A 56 -5.21 -24.18 6.78
CA PHE A 56 -6.53 -23.78 6.27
C PHE A 56 -6.77 -24.18 4.79
N MET A 57 -5.74 -24.64 4.06
CA MET A 57 -5.86 -25.11 2.67
C MET A 57 -6.80 -26.32 2.52
N ALA A 58 -7.02 -27.09 3.58
CA ALA A 58 -7.85 -28.29 3.53
C ALA A 58 -9.37 -27.99 3.60
N ASP A 59 -9.77 -26.87 4.21
CA ASP A 59 -11.18 -26.60 4.56
C ASP A 59 -11.83 -25.44 3.78
N PHE A 60 -11.07 -24.48 3.26
CA PHE A 60 -11.63 -23.26 2.66
C PHE A 60 -11.48 -23.21 1.13
N GLY A 61 -12.58 -22.90 0.44
CA GLY A 61 -12.62 -22.79 -1.03
C GLY A 61 -11.75 -21.67 -1.60
N GLU A 62 -11.35 -21.81 -2.88
CA GLU A 62 -10.37 -20.94 -3.57
C GLU A 62 -10.71 -19.45 -3.55
N TYR A 63 -11.99 -19.09 -3.62
CA TYR A 63 -12.44 -17.69 -3.60
C TYR A 63 -12.18 -16.98 -2.26
N MET A 64 -12.42 -17.68 -1.14
CA MET A 64 -12.17 -17.13 0.19
C MET A 64 -10.67 -16.93 0.43
N ARG A 65 -9.85 -17.84 -0.09
CA ARG A 65 -8.38 -17.77 0.00
C ARG A 65 -7.83 -16.53 -0.71
N PHE A 66 -8.31 -16.27 -1.93
CA PHE A 66 -7.90 -15.08 -2.68
C PHE A 66 -8.35 -13.79 -1.99
N SER A 67 -9.62 -13.73 -1.55
CA SER A 67 -10.19 -12.52 -0.95
C SER A 67 -9.44 -12.10 0.31
N TYR A 68 -9.07 -13.04 1.19
CA TYR A 68 -8.31 -12.74 2.41
C TYR A 68 -6.93 -12.16 2.11
N CYS A 69 -6.18 -12.80 1.20
CA CYS A 69 -4.85 -12.35 0.80
C CYS A 69 -4.90 -10.95 0.14
N PHE A 70 -5.91 -10.73 -0.71
CA PHE A 70 -6.12 -9.45 -1.37
C PHE A 70 -6.51 -8.34 -0.39
N LEU A 71 -7.40 -8.61 0.57
CA LEU A 71 -7.78 -7.64 1.60
C LEU A 71 -6.59 -7.25 2.48
N TYR A 72 -5.70 -8.20 2.81
CA TYR A 72 -4.49 -7.92 3.57
C TYR A 72 -3.55 -6.96 2.82
N LEU A 73 -3.34 -7.19 1.51
CA LEU A 73 -2.57 -6.30 0.66
C LEU A 73 -3.22 -4.91 0.54
N ALA A 74 -4.55 -4.85 0.36
CA ALA A 74 -5.28 -3.59 0.30
C ALA A 74 -5.15 -2.78 1.59
N LEU A 75 -5.17 -3.46 2.76
CA LEU A 75 -4.95 -2.84 4.06
C LEU A 75 -3.53 -2.23 4.16
N ALA A 76 -2.52 -2.96 3.67
CA ALA A 76 -1.14 -2.45 3.64
C ALA A 76 -1.03 -1.18 2.76
N LEU A 77 -1.58 -1.22 1.54
CA LEU A 77 -1.58 -0.08 0.62
C LEU A 77 -2.34 1.15 1.19
N ALA A 78 -3.46 0.91 1.87
CA ALA A 78 -4.22 1.96 2.54
C ALA A 78 -3.38 2.63 3.64
N ASN A 79 -2.61 1.85 4.42
CA ASN A 79 -1.71 2.39 5.43
C ASN A 79 -0.57 3.22 4.84
N ILE A 80 0.06 2.76 3.74
CA ILE A 80 1.11 3.54 3.03
C ILE A 80 0.53 4.89 2.57
N THR A 81 -0.66 4.87 2.01
CA THR A 81 -1.36 6.09 1.55
C THR A 81 -1.71 7.00 2.73
N GLY A 82 -2.18 6.42 3.84
CA GLY A 82 -2.49 7.13 5.08
C GLY A 82 -1.28 7.84 5.69
N VAL A 83 -0.10 7.21 5.70
CA VAL A 83 1.16 7.83 6.14
C VAL A 83 1.52 9.01 5.25
N ASN A 84 1.38 8.88 3.93
CA ASN A 84 1.65 9.96 2.99
C ASN A 84 0.71 11.16 3.20
N VAL A 85 -0.58 10.91 3.40
CA VAL A 85 -1.60 11.94 3.73
C VAL A 85 -1.31 12.58 5.09
N HIS A 86 -0.91 11.81 6.09
CA HIS A 86 -0.56 12.33 7.41
C HIS A 86 0.64 13.28 7.34
N LEU A 87 1.70 12.93 6.58
CA LEU A 87 2.84 13.81 6.37
C LEU A 87 2.46 15.13 5.70
N LEU A 88 1.49 15.08 4.78
CA LEU A 88 0.98 16.24 4.09
C LEU A 88 0.17 17.17 5.02
N ILE A 89 -0.85 16.63 5.69
CA ILE A 89 -1.83 17.41 6.46
C ILE A 89 -1.27 17.79 7.85
N SER A 90 -0.78 16.81 8.61
CA SER A 90 -0.44 16.97 10.03
C SER A 90 0.89 17.70 10.23
N LYS A 91 1.88 17.41 9.38
CA LYS A 91 3.23 17.98 9.49
C LYS A 91 3.49 19.16 8.57
N LYS A 92 2.58 19.47 7.62
CA LYS A 92 2.74 20.52 6.61
C LYS A 92 4.11 20.45 5.89
N SER A 93 4.70 19.24 5.81
CA SER A 93 6.02 18.99 5.23
C SER A 93 5.85 18.51 3.80
N TRP A 94 5.56 19.46 2.91
CA TRP A 94 5.28 19.21 1.49
C TRP A 94 6.47 18.56 0.76
N GLY A 95 7.71 18.81 1.21
CA GLY A 95 8.91 18.19 0.65
C GLY A 95 9.02 16.71 1.01
N GLY A 96 8.86 16.37 2.29
CA GLY A 96 8.93 14.98 2.77
C GLY A 96 7.80 14.13 2.20
N ALA A 97 6.57 14.66 2.15
CA ALA A 97 5.43 13.97 1.54
C ALA A 97 5.67 13.68 0.04
N LYS A 98 6.28 14.62 -0.71
CA LYS A 98 6.60 14.39 -2.13
C LYS A 98 7.61 13.27 -2.34
N VAL A 99 8.71 13.30 -1.57
CA VAL A 99 9.75 12.26 -1.66
C VAL A 99 9.17 10.91 -1.27
N PHE A 100 8.38 10.85 -0.19
CA PHE A 100 7.71 9.63 0.24
C PHE A 100 6.73 9.09 -0.82
N ALA A 101 5.92 9.96 -1.41
CA ALA A 101 4.99 9.59 -2.48
C ALA A 101 5.72 8.98 -3.69
N CYS A 102 6.82 9.61 -4.12
CA CYS A 102 7.57 9.20 -5.31
C CYS A 102 8.43 7.95 -5.08
N CYS A 103 9.11 7.87 -3.94
CA CYS A 103 10.06 6.79 -3.65
C CYS A 103 9.42 5.55 -3.03
N ILE A 104 8.27 5.68 -2.37
CA ILE A 104 7.65 4.58 -1.61
C ILE A 104 6.26 4.28 -2.16
N THR A 105 5.34 5.24 -2.09
CA THR A 105 3.92 4.99 -2.42
C THR A 105 3.72 4.57 -3.87
N PHE A 106 4.38 5.25 -4.81
CA PHE A 106 4.31 4.96 -6.23
C PHE A 106 4.87 3.57 -6.60
N PRO A 107 6.12 3.19 -6.24
CA PRO A 107 6.65 1.87 -6.59
C PRO A 107 5.89 0.74 -5.90
N THR A 108 5.44 0.90 -4.64
CA THR A 108 4.65 -0.16 -3.96
C THR A 108 3.32 -0.41 -4.67
N LEU A 109 2.67 0.66 -5.15
CA LEU A 109 1.45 0.52 -5.95
C LEU A 109 1.75 -0.19 -7.27
N LEU A 110 2.75 0.29 -8.01
CA LEU A 110 3.13 -0.26 -9.32
C LEU A 110 3.52 -1.74 -9.25
N ILE A 111 4.25 -2.16 -8.22
CA ILE A 111 4.60 -3.57 -8.01
C ILE A 111 3.35 -4.40 -7.73
N SER A 112 2.45 -3.91 -6.88
CA SER A 112 1.20 -4.59 -6.55
C SER A 112 0.30 -4.76 -7.78
N THR A 113 0.19 -3.70 -8.61
CA THR A 113 -0.61 -3.73 -9.83
C THR A 113 -0.06 -4.74 -10.84
N PHE A 114 1.28 -4.78 -10.97
CA PHE A 114 1.97 -5.67 -11.89
C PHE A 114 1.71 -7.15 -11.54
N PHE A 115 1.91 -7.53 -10.27
CA PHE A 115 1.64 -8.90 -9.83
C PHE A 115 0.16 -9.28 -9.91
N PHE A 116 -0.74 -8.34 -9.65
CA PHE A 116 -2.17 -8.56 -9.84
C PHE A 116 -2.53 -8.82 -11.31
N SER A 117 -1.93 -8.07 -12.23
CA SER A 117 -2.13 -8.26 -13.68
C SER A 117 -1.66 -9.63 -14.15
N ILE A 118 -0.63 -10.19 -13.53
CA ILE A 118 -0.11 -11.53 -13.84
C ILE A 118 -1.04 -12.63 -13.30
N TYR A 119 -1.71 -12.38 -12.17
CA TYR A 119 -2.63 -13.34 -11.55
C TYR A 119 -3.98 -13.47 -12.27
N GLY A 120 -4.43 -12.43 -12.99
CA GLY A 120 -5.79 -12.31 -13.49
C GLY A 120 -6.24 -13.39 -14.49
N LYS A 121 -6.95 -14.40 -13.98
CA LYS A 121 -7.81 -15.33 -14.72
C LYS A 121 -9.28 -14.97 -14.41
N ASP A 122 -9.98 -14.47 -15.44
CA ASP A 122 -11.42 -14.20 -15.56
C ASP A 122 -12.10 -13.07 -14.71
N MET A 123 -12.66 -12.10 -15.45
CA MET A 123 -13.75 -11.14 -15.19
C MET A 123 -13.84 -10.29 -13.90
N SER A 124 -13.04 -10.53 -12.84
CA SER A 124 -12.91 -9.61 -11.68
C SER A 124 -12.05 -8.37 -12.00
N GLN A 125 -11.43 -8.36 -13.19
CA GLN A 125 -10.47 -7.36 -13.66
C GLN A 125 -11.04 -5.94 -13.80
N ILE A 126 -12.34 -5.78 -14.08
CA ILE A 126 -12.97 -4.44 -14.27
C ILE A 126 -13.14 -3.72 -12.92
N LEU A 127 -13.57 -4.44 -11.87
CA LEU A 127 -13.78 -3.86 -10.55
C LEU A 127 -12.44 -3.55 -9.86
N THR A 128 -11.44 -4.42 -10.04
CA THR A 128 -10.10 -4.16 -9.51
C THR A 128 -9.38 -3.06 -10.29
N ALA A 129 -9.49 -3.01 -11.63
CA ALA A 129 -8.97 -1.91 -12.44
C ALA A 129 -9.64 -0.58 -12.09
N ALA A 130 -10.95 -0.58 -11.77
CA ALA A 130 -11.65 0.61 -11.29
C ALA A 130 -11.13 1.09 -9.93
N LEU A 131 -10.94 0.19 -8.95
CA LEU A 131 -10.34 0.50 -7.65
C LEU A 131 -8.87 0.93 -7.74
N LEU A 132 -8.10 0.30 -8.63
CA LEU A 132 -6.70 0.65 -8.94
C LEU A 132 -6.60 2.02 -9.62
N SER A 133 -7.51 2.32 -10.54
CA SER A 133 -7.57 3.61 -11.21
C SER A 133 -7.99 4.73 -10.26
N SER A 134 -8.94 4.48 -9.33
CA SER A 134 -9.32 5.49 -8.34
C SER A 134 -8.22 5.73 -7.30
N ALA A 135 -7.51 4.68 -6.89
CA ALA A 135 -6.37 4.79 -5.99
C ALA A 135 -5.17 5.50 -6.65
N MET A 136 -4.89 5.23 -7.93
CA MET A 136 -3.87 5.96 -8.70
C MET A 136 -4.26 7.42 -8.93
N VAL A 137 -5.52 7.71 -9.25
CA VAL A 137 -6.03 9.08 -9.41
C VAL A 137 -5.98 9.84 -8.09
N LEU A 138 -6.23 9.19 -6.95
CA LEU A 138 -6.08 9.80 -5.63
C LEU A 138 -4.60 10.01 -5.27
N GLY A 139 -3.73 9.02 -5.47
CA GLY A 139 -2.28 9.14 -5.21
C GLY A 139 -1.60 10.21 -6.07
N VAL A 140 -1.92 10.26 -7.37
CA VAL A 140 -1.44 11.29 -8.31
C VAL A 140 -2.12 12.64 -8.03
N GLY A 141 -3.42 12.65 -7.73
CA GLY A 141 -4.19 13.87 -7.44
C GLY A 141 -3.70 14.58 -6.19
N ILE A 142 -3.34 13.83 -5.14
CA ILE A 142 -2.72 14.37 -3.92
C ILE A 142 -1.33 14.93 -4.26
N ALA A 143 -0.51 14.25 -5.08
CA ALA A 143 0.79 14.79 -5.51
C ALA A 143 0.67 16.07 -6.38
N PHE A 144 -0.37 16.17 -7.22
CA PHE A 144 -0.59 17.30 -8.14
C PHE A 144 -1.21 18.54 -7.47
N LEU A 145 -2.22 18.37 -6.61
CA LEU A 145 -2.82 19.47 -5.83
C LEU A 145 -1.76 20.15 -4.94
N VAL A 146 -0.84 19.34 -4.42
CA VAL A 146 0.32 19.77 -3.62
C VAL A 146 1.38 20.50 -4.44
N GLY A 147 1.42 20.28 -5.76
CA GLY A 147 2.24 21.06 -6.69
C GLY A 147 1.70 22.46 -6.94
N ARG A 148 0.37 22.65 -6.97
CA ARG A 148 -0.26 23.87 -7.49
C ARG A 148 -0.22 25.06 -6.52
N GLU A 149 -0.30 24.81 -5.21
CA GLU A 149 -0.36 25.90 -4.22
C GLU A 149 0.96 26.66 -4.07
N LYS A 150 2.10 26.04 -4.39
CA LYS A 150 3.42 26.71 -4.36
C LYS A 150 3.67 27.60 -5.58
N GLY A 151 3.02 27.33 -6.71
CA GLY A 151 3.09 28.20 -7.90
C GLY A 151 2.32 29.51 -7.71
N MET A 152 1.18 29.46 -7.00
CA MET A 152 0.32 30.63 -6.82
C MET A 152 0.86 31.62 -5.76
N ASN A 153 1.53 31.12 -4.72
CA ASN A 153 2.20 31.96 -3.73
C ASN A 153 3.49 32.63 -4.24
N TRP A 154 4.05 32.16 -5.37
CA TRP A 154 5.19 32.82 -6.03
C TRP A 154 4.77 33.90 -7.03
N ILE A 155 3.49 33.91 -7.44
CA ILE A 155 2.95 34.88 -8.42
C ILE A 155 2.15 35.99 -7.74
N GLY A 156 1.58 35.75 -6.54
CA GLY A 156 0.80 36.75 -5.79
C GLY A 156 1.55 37.50 -4.68
N GLY A 157 2.88 37.36 -4.61
CA GLY A 157 3.71 37.88 -3.53
C GLY A 157 4.81 38.84 -4.00
N ARG A 158 4.45 39.82 -4.84
CA ARG A 158 5.15 41.10 -4.99
C ARG A 158 4.14 42.18 -5.36
#